data_AF-A0A7H4NUP6-F1
#
_entry.id   AF-A0A7H4NUP6-F1
#
_cell.length_a   1.000
_cell.length_b   1.000
_cell.length_c   1.000
_cell.angle_alpha   90.00
_cell.angle_beta   90.00
_cell.angle_gamma   90.00
#
_symmetry.space_group_name_H-M   'P 1'
#
loop_
_entity.id
_entity.type
_entity.pdbx_description
1 polymer ?
#
loop_
_entity_poly.entity_id
_entity_poly.type
_entity_poly.pdbx_seq_one_letter_code
_entity_poly.pdbx_strand_id
1 'polypeptide(L)'
;MLTGLITNQYQLLALRFLLGVAEGGMLPVVLTMISNWFPDAERGRANAIVIMFVPIAGIITAPLSGWIITVLDWRWLFIIEGLLSLVVLVLWAYTIYDRPQEARWISEAEKRYLVETLAAEQKAIAGTEVKKRLSERRSLRQNHVAAYRPELLLPDRHLRLHPVATHHSERIDP
;
A
#
# COMPACT_ATOMS: atom_id res chain seq x y z
N MET A 1 20.72 -6.68 -23.75
CA MET A 1 21.92 -6.52 -24.61
C MET A 1 23.10 -7.37 -24.15
N LEU A 2 23.64 -7.16 -22.94
CA LEU A 2 24.85 -7.86 -22.47
C LEU A 2 24.71 -9.39 -22.48
N THR A 3 23.51 -9.92 -22.24
CA THR A 3 23.23 -11.37 -22.29
C THR A 3 23.48 -12.00 -23.66
N GLY A 4 23.26 -11.26 -24.75
CA GLY A 4 23.48 -11.73 -26.11
C GLY A 4 24.97 -11.80 -26.50
N LEU A 5 25.87 -11.24 -25.69
CA LEU A 5 27.33 -11.25 -25.96
C LEU A 5 28.07 -12.35 -25.20
N ILE A 6 27.39 -13.04 -24.30
CA ILE A 6 27.99 -14.02 -23.38
C ILE A 6 28.52 -15.24 -24.14
N THR A 7 29.63 -15.78 -23.65
CA THR A 7 30.26 -17.03 -24.12
C THR A 7 30.35 -18.11 -23.04
N ASN A 8 30.11 -17.78 -21.75
CA ASN A 8 30.26 -18.69 -20.61
C ASN A 8 29.00 -18.74 -19.73
N GLN A 9 28.59 -19.93 -19.29
CA GLN A 9 27.43 -20.17 -18.43
C GLN A 9 27.46 -19.38 -17.11
N TYR A 10 28.62 -19.19 -16.47
CA TYR A 10 28.71 -18.44 -15.22
C TYR A 10 28.38 -16.95 -15.41
N GLN A 11 28.77 -16.37 -16.54
CA GLN A 11 28.42 -14.98 -16.89
C GLN A 11 26.91 -14.84 -17.12
N LEU A 12 26.27 -15.85 -17.72
CA LEU A 12 24.83 -15.89 -17.93
C LEU A 12 24.06 -15.89 -16.60
N LEU A 13 24.49 -16.73 -15.65
CA LEU A 13 23.89 -16.79 -14.32
C LEU A 13 24.06 -15.47 -13.56
N ALA A 14 25.27 -14.88 -13.58
CA ALA A 14 25.54 -13.60 -12.94
C ALA A 14 24.67 -12.48 -13.51
N LEU A 15 24.57 -12.38 -14.84
CA LEU A 15 23.74 -11.35 -15.48
C LEU A 15 22.24 -11.55 -15.21
N ARG A 16 21.76 -12.80 -15.10
CA ARG A 16 20.38 -13.07 -14.72
C ARG A 16 20.07 -12.71 -13.27
N PHE A 17 21.02 -12.95 -12.37
CA PHE A 17 20.91 -12.51 -11.00
C PHE A 17 20.82 -10.98 -10.90
N LEU A 18 21.74 -10.27 -11.58
CA LEU A 18 21.74 -8.81 -11.58
C LEU A 18 20.46 -8.22 -12.20
N LEU A 19 19.94 -8.84 -13.25
CA LEU A 19 18.66 -8.44 -13.84
C LEU A 19 17.52 -8.58 -12.82
N GLY A 20 17.44 -9.71 -12.12
CA GLY A 20 16.42 -9.92 -11.08
C GLY A 20 16.52 -8.91 -9.94
N VAL A 21 17.75 -8.57 -9.52
CA VAL A 21 17.97 -7.51 -8.52
C VAL A 21 17.50 -6.15 -9.03
N ALA A 22 17.76 -5.82 -10.29
CA ALA A 22 17.33 -4.57 -10.90
C ALA A 22 15.80 -4.47 -11.04
N GLU A 23 15.13 -5.57 -11.41
CA GLU A 23 13.67 -5.59 -11.64
C GLU A 23 12.84 -5.69 -10.36
N GLY A 24 13.40 -6.20 -9.26
CA GLY A 24 12.64 -6.49 -8.04
C GLY A 24 11.89 -5.29 -7.44
N GLY A 25 12.38 -4.06 -7.65
CA GLY A 25 11.75 -2.84 -7.16
C GLY A 25 10.70 -2.24 -8.10
N MET A 26 10.50 -2.78 -9.30
CA MET A 26 9.71 -2.13 -10.35
C MET A 26 8.23 -2.00 -9.99
N LEU A 27 7.60 -3.08 -9.51
CA LEU A 27 6.18 -3.06 -9.15
C LEU A 27 5.83 -2.04 -8.04
N PRO A 28 6.50 -2.02 -6.87
CA PRO A 28 6.16 -1.04 -5.83
C PRO A 28 6.44 0.41 -6.27
N VAL A 29 7.46 0.64 -7.11
CA VAL A 29 7.72 1.97 -7.70
C VAL A 29 6.55 2.41 -8.59
N VAL A 30 6.10 1.53 -9.50
CA VAL A 30 4.98 1.85 -10.41
C VAL A 30 3.67 2.07 -9.64
N LEU A 31 3.37 1.23 -8.64
CA LEU A 31 2.18 1.40 -7.81
C LEU A 31 2.21 2.72 -7.02
N THR A 32 3.38 3.12 -6.53
CA THR A 32 3.55 4.42 -5.86
C THR A 32 3.35 5.56 -6.83
N MET A 33 3.88 5.46 -8.05
CA MET A 33 3.68 6.49 -9.08
C MET A 33 2.19 6.66 -9.43
N ILE A 34 1.45 5.55 -9.59
CA ILE A 34 -0.01 5.59 -9.79
C ILE A 34 -0.71 6.27 -8.62
N SER A 35 -0.29 5.98 -7.39
CA SER A 35 -0.88 6.58 -6.19
C SER A 35 -0.71 8.10 -6.12
N ASN A 36 0.31 8.64 -6.79
CA ASN A 36 0.58 10.08 -6.85
C ASN A 36 -0.13 10.77 -8.02
N TRP A 37 -0.60 10.01 -9.00
CA TRP A 37 -1.14 10.52 -10.26
C TRP A 37 -2.64 10.30 -10.41
N PHE A 38 -3.21 9.29 -9.75
CA PHE A 38 -4.62 8.91 -9.88
C PHE A 38 -5.39 9.05 -8.56
N PRO A 39 -6.57 9.70 -8.59
CA PRO A 39 -7.52 9.70 -7.47
C PRO A 39 -7.94 8.29 -7.06
N ASP A 40 -8.38 8.12 -5.81
CA ASP A 40 -8.73 6.80 -5.25
C ASP A 40 -9.80 6.07 -6.08
N ALA A 41 -10.80 6.81 -6.57
CA ALA A 41 -11.90 6.29 -7.39
C ALA A 41 -11.42 5.63 -8.70
N GLU A 42 -10.30 6.10 -9.28
CA GLU A 42 -9.78 5.62 -10.57
C GLU A 42 -8.56 4.70 -10.42
N ARG A 43 -7.92 4.74 -9.25
CA ARG A 43 -6.70 4.00 -8.94
C ARG A 43 -6.83 2.50 -9.14
N GLY A 44 -7.98 1.92 -8.80
CA GLY A 44 -8.26 0.49 -9.01
C GLY A 44 -8.15 0.10 -10.49
N ARG A 45 -8.68 0.93 -11.39
CA ARG A 45 -8.61 0.71 -12.84
C ARG A 45 -7.18 0.88 -13.37
N ALA A 46 -6.47 1.91 -12.91
CA ALA A 46 -5.07 2.14 -13.29
C ALA A 46 -4.17 0.96 -12.88
N ASN A 47 -4.33 0.45 -11.66
CA ASN A 47 -3.59 -0.73 -11.19
C ASN A 47 -3.93 -1.99 -12.00
N ALA A 48 -5.20 -2.20 -12.35
CA ALA A 48 -5.59 -3.33 -13.19
C ALA A 48 -4.89 -3.29 -14.56
N ILE A 49 -4.76 -2.11 -15.17
CA ILE A 49 -4.04 -1.93 -16.45
C ILE A 49 -2.56 -2.32 -16.30
N VAL A 50 -1.88 -1.90 -15.22
CA VAL A 50 -0.49 -2.29 -14.96
C VAL A 50 -0.33 -3.80 -14.82
N ILE A 51 -1.25 -4.46 -14.11
CA ILE A 51 -1.19 -5.91 -13.92
C ILE A 51 -1.44 -6.64 -15.26
N MET A 52 -2.35 -6.14 -16.09
CA MET A 52 -2.63 -6.70 -17.42
C MET A 52 -1.47 -6.56 -18.40
N PHE A 53 -0.50 -5.67 -18.14
CA PHE A 53 0.66 -5.52 -19.01
C PHE A 53 1.47 -6.82 -19.15
N VAL A 54 1.65 -7.58 -18.06
CA VAL A 54 2.41 -8.84 -18.07
C VAL A 54 1.84 -9.88 -19.04
N PRO A 55 0.55 -10.28 -18.96
CA PRO A 55 -0.01 -11.24 -19.90
C PRO A 55 -0.06 -10.72 -21.34
N ILE A 56 -0.34 -9.43 -21.55
CA ILE A 56 -0.35 -8.84 -22.89
C ILE A 56 1.05 -8.89 -23.52
N ALA A 57 2.07 -8.50 -22.76
CA ALA A 57 3.46 -8.60 -23.19
C ALA A 57 3.82 -10.05 -23.52
N GLY A 58 3.42 -11.02 -22.68
CA GLY A 58 3.65 -12.44 -22.95
C GLY A 58 3.04 -12.91 -24.28
N ILE A 59 1.81 -12.51 -24.59
CA ILE A 59 1.10 -12.86 -25.83
C ILE A 59 1.85 -12.32 -27.07
N ILE A 60 2.45 -11.14 -26.97
CA ILE A 60 3.15 -10.49 -28.09
C ILE A 60 4.59 -11.01 -28.19
N THR A 61 5.31 -11.07 -27.07
CA THR A 61 6.72 -11.44 -27.02
C THR A 61 6.94 -12.92 -27.33
N ALA A 62 6.03 -13.83 -26.97
CA ALA A 62 6.17 -15.26 -27.26
C ALA A 62 6.27 -15.59 -28.78
N PRO A 63 5.33 -15.15 -29.66
CA PRO A 63 5.47 -15.39 -31.09
C PRO A 63 6.62 -14.58 -31.71
N LEU A 64 6.84 -13.34 -31.24
CA LEU A 64 7.92 -12.49 -31.73
C LEU A 64 9.30 -13.12 -31.47
N SER A 65 9.52 -13.62 -30.26
CA SER A 65 10.75 -14.32 -29.89
C SER A 65 10.95 -15.59 -30.70
N GLY A 66 9.90 -16.39 -30.89
CA GLY A 66 9.93 -17.58 -31.74
C GLY A 66 10.37 -17.25 -33.17
N TRP A 67 9.81 -16.19 -33.77
CA TRP A 67 10.18 -15.74 -35.10
C TRP A 67 11.62 -15.22 -35.19
N ILE A 68 12.09 -14.44 -34.20
CA ILE A 68 13.47 -13.93 -34.19
C ILE A 68 14.47 -15.09 -34.08
N ILE A 69 14.20 -16.06 -33.21
CA ILE A 69 15.10 -17.21 -33.01
C ILE A 69 15.22 -18.05 -34.29
N THR A 70 14.13 -18.26 -35.02
CA THR A 70 14.17 -19.08 -36.25
C THR A 70 14.92 -18.42 -37.40
N VAL A 71 14.96 -17.08 -37.46
CA VAL A 71 15.57 -16.35 -38.57
C VAL A 71 16.98 -15.85 -38.25
N LEU A 72 17.25 -15.40 -37.02
CA LEU A 72 18.44 -14.60 -36.70
C LEU A 72 19.38 -15.20 -35.63
N ASP A 73 18.93 -16.14 -34.80
CA ASP A 73 19.58 -16.65 -33.57
C ASP A 73 19.08 -15.99 -32.25
N TRP A 74 19.16 -16.72 -31.14
CA TRP A 74 18.72 -16.29 -29.81
C TRP A 74 19.49 -15.08 -29.27
N ARG A 75 20.73 -14.87 -29.73
CA ARG A 75 21.56 -13.72 -29.33
C ARG A 75 20.91 -12.40 -29.74
N TRP A 76 20.27 -12.37 -30.92
CA TRP A 76 19.60 -11.18 -31.46
C TRP A 76 18.35 -10.80 -30.67
N LEU A 77 17.66 -11.75 -30.07
CA LEU A 77 16.54 -11.47 -29.17
C LEU A 77 16.96 -10.52 -28.04
N PHE A 78 18.07 -10.83 -27.36
CA PHE A 78 18.59 -9.98 -26.27
C PHE A 78 19.12 -8.62 -26.74
N ILE A 79 19.56 -8.51 -27.99
CA ILE A 79 20.04 -7.25 -28.57
C ILE A 79 18.85 -6.38 -28.95
N ILE A 80 17.88 -6.92 -29.68
CA ILE A 80 16.67 -6.22 -30.14
C ILE A 80 15.83 -5.77 -28.95
N GLU A 81 15.53 -6.68 -28.00
CA GLU A 81 14.77 -6.32 -26.80
C GLU A 81 15.51 -5.26 -25.98
N GLY A 82 16.83 -5.44 -25.80
CA GLY A 82 17.62 -4.47 -25.06
C GLY A 82 17.68 -3.08 -25.73
N LEU A 83 17.71 -3.02 -27.07
CA LEU A 83 17.67 -1.76 -27.81
C LEU A 83 16.30 -1.09 -27.66
N LEU A 84 15.22 -1.87 -27.78
CA LEU A 84 13.87 -1.39 -27.58
C LEU A 84 13.68 -0.84 -26.16
N SER A 85 14.17 -1.54 -25.14
CA SER A 85 14.16 -1.06 -23.76
C SER A 85 14.94 0.25 -23.59
N LEU A 86 16.07 0.43 -24.30
CA LEU A 86 16.83 1.68 -24.25
C LEU A 86 16.05 2.84 -24.88
N VAL A 87 15.37 2.62 -26.01
CA VAL A 87 14.51 3.62 -26.64
C VAL A 87 13.37 4.02 -25.69
N VAL A 88 12.71 3.04 -25.07
CA VAL A 88 11.66 3.29 -24.09
C VAL A 88 12.20 4.05 -22.88
N LEU A 89 13.39 3.72 -22.37
CA LEU A 89 14.03 4.43 -21.27
C LEU A 89 14.29 5.90 -21.61
N VAL A 90 14.79 6.17 -22.82
CA VAL A 90 15.01 7.53 -23.29
C VAL A 90 13.69 8.30 -23.37
N LEU A 91 12.66 7.70 -23.96
CA LEU A 91 11.32 8.31 -24.00
C LEU A 91 10.78 8.57 -22.59
N TRP A 92 10.91 7.60 -21.70
CA TRP A 92 10.46 7.69 -20.30
C TRP A 92 11.14 8.87 -19.59
N ALA A 93 12.47 9.01 -19.74
CA ALA A 93 13.24 10.10 -19.16
C ALA A 93 12.79 11.51 -19.61
N TYR A 94 12.18 11.64 -20.79
CA TYR A 94 11.67 12.93 -21.29
C TYR A 94 10.17 13.16 -21.03
N THR A 95 9.41 12.12 -20.72
CA THR A 95 7.94 12.17 -20.69
C THR A 95 7.32 11.97 -19.31
N ILE A 96 8.01 11.25 -18.42
CA ILE A 96 7.50 10.92 -17.09
C ILE A 96 7.99 11.94 -16.07
N TYR A 97 7.05 12.43 -15.28
CA TYR A 97 7.27 13.37 -14.19
C TYR A 97 6.76 12.74 -12.89
N ASP A 98 7.40 13.04 -11.75
CA ASP A 98 7.00 12.47 -10.46
C ASP A 98 5.64 13.00 -10.00
N ARG A 99 5.25 14.20 -10.45
CA ARG A 99 4.00 14.86 -10.07
C ARG A 99 3.24 15.36 -11.29
N PRO A 100 1.88 15.32 -11.26
CA PRO A 100 1.06 15.86 -12.34
C PRO A 100 1.26 17.38 -12.53
N GLN A 101 1.76 18.08 -11.50
CA GLN A 101 2.08 19.51 -11.53
C GLN A 101 3.26 19.86 -12.45
N GLU A 102 4.15 18.92 -12.71
CA GLU A 102 5.37 19.13 -13.50
C GLU A 102 5.17 18.67 -14.96
N ALA A 103 4.10 17.92 -15.22
CA ALA A 103 3.76 17.41 -16.53
C ALA A 103 3.42 18.54 -17.50
N ARG A 104 4.19 18.62 -18.59
CA ARG A 104 4.02 19.63 -19.66
C ARG A 104 3.00 19.21 -20.73
N TRP A 105 2.60 17.93 -20.75
CA TRP A 105 1.73 17.36 -21.77
C TRP A 105 0.25 17.31 -21.37
N ILE A 106 -0.08 17.66 -20.12
CA ILE A 106 -1.46 17.65 -19.59
C ILE A 106 -2.08 19.04 -19.73
N SER A 107 -3.38 19.09 -20.01
CA SER A 107 -4.12 20.36 -20.05
C SER A 107 -4.18 21.03 -18.67
N GLU A 108 -4.19 22.36 -18.64
CA GLU A 108 -4.29 23.10 -17.36
C GLU A 108 -5.58 22.80 -16.58
N ALA A 109 -6.67 22.45 -17.27
CA ALA A 109 -7.94 22.06 -16.63
C ALA A 109 -7.82 20.72 -15.89
N GLU A 110 -7.22 19.71 -16.54
CA GLU A 110 -7.01 18.38 -15.97
C GLU A 110 -5.98 18.43 -14.84
N LYS A 111 -4.93 19.24 -15.01
CA LYS A 111 -3.93 19.50 -13.98
C LYS A 111 -4.56 20.06 -12.69
N ARG A 112 -5.45 21.05 -12.82
CA ARG A 112 -6.17 21.62 -11.66
C ARG A 112 -7.05 20.57 -10.98
N TYR A 113 -7.83 19.83 -11.75
CA TYR A 113 -8.67 18.74 -11.24
C TYR A 113 -7.83 17.74 -10.42
N LEU A 114 -6.74 17.21 -10.99
CA LEU A 114 -5.88 16.25 -10.31
C LEU A 114 -5.29 16.82 -9.02
N VAL A 115 -4.76 18.05 -9.06
CA VAL A 115 -4.15 18.68 -7.89
C VAL A 115 -5.15 18.90 -6.76
N GLU A 116 -6.35 19.38 -7.08
CA GLU A 116 -7.40 19.64 -6.09
C GLU A 116 -7.92 18.34 -5.48
N THR A 117 -8.24 17.34 -6.30
CA THR A 117 -8.76 16.05 -5.84
C THR A 117 -7.72 15.31 -4.99
N LEU A 118 -6.47 15.20 -5.46
CA LEU A 118 -5.40 14.51 -4.72
C LEU A 118 -5.10 15.23 -3.39
N ALA A 119 -5.11 16.57 -3.36
CA ALA A 119 -4.89 17.32 -2.12
C ALA A 119 -6.03 17.14 -1.10
N ALA A 120 -7.28 17.03 -1.57
CA ALA A 120 -8.42 16.76 -0.71
C ALA A 120 -8.35 15.34 -0.11
N GLU A 121 -8.00 14.33 -0.92
CA GLU A 121 -7.84 12.94 -0.48
C GLU A 121 -6.71 12.79 0.54
N GLN A 122 -5.54 13.41 0.30
CA GLN A 122 -4.42 13.38 1.25
C GLN A 122 -4.80 13.96 2.62
N LYS A 123 -5.57 15.07 2.65
CA LYS A 123 -6.07 15.65 3.91
C LYS A 123 -7.06 14.73 4.62
N ALA A 124 -7.95 14.05 3.88
CA ALA A 124 -8.91 13.12 4.44
C ALA A 124 -8.23 11.88 5.07
N ILE A 125 -7.23 11.32 4.39
CA ILE A 125 -6.44 10.19 4.89
C ILE A 125 -5.67 10.59 6.16
N ALA A 126 -4.97 11.73 6.15
CA ALA A 126 -4.23 12.22 7.30
C ALA A 126 -5.14 12.46 8.52
N GLY A 127 -6.33 13.05 8.31
CA GLY A 127 -7.32 13.26 9.37
C GLY A 127 -7.84 11.95 9.98
N THR A 128 -8.01 10.92 9.15
CA THR A 128 -8.48 9.59 9.60
C THR A 128 -7.41 8.87 10.43
N GLU A 129 -6.15 8.90 9.98
CA GLU A 129 -5.02 8.29 10.70
C GLU A 129 -4.79 8.96 12.06
N VAL A 130 -4.89 10.29 12.13
CA VAL A 130 -4.81 11.03 13.40
C VAL A 130 -5.94 10.63 14.35
N LYS A 131 -7.19 10.56 13.87
CA LYS A 131 -8.32 10.11 14.69
C LYS A 131 -8.11 8.70 15.23
N LYS A 132 -7.61 7.79 14.38
CA LYS A 132 -7.33 6.40 14.76
C LYS A 132 -6.27 6.33 15.88
N ARG A 133 -5.13 6.99 15.70
CA ARG A 133 -4.05 7.04 16.72
C ARG A 133 -4.49 7.67 18.03
N LEU A 134 -5.34 8.69 17.97
CA LEU A 134 -5.92 9.31 19.16
C LEU A 134 -6.86 8.35 19.88
N SER A 135 -7.66 7.58 19.15
CA SER A 135 -8.55 6.57 19.74
C SER A 135 -7.77 5.43 20.40
N GLU A 136 -6.68 4.97 19.78
CA GLU A 136 -5.77 3.95 20.33
C GLU A 136 -5.05 4.48 21.59
N ARG A 137 -4.55 5.71 21.57
CA ARG A 137 -3.95 6.32 22.77
C ARG A 137 -4.96 6.47 23.91
N ARG A 138 -6.22 6.79 23.58
CA ARG A 138 -7.30 6.93 24.57
C ARG A 138 -7.66 5.58 25.18
N SER A 139 -7.77 4.52 24.38
CA SER A 139 -8.07 3.17 24.87
C SER A 139 -6.92 2.62 25.73
N LEU A 140 -5.66 2.86 25.35
CA LEU A 140 -4.50 2.48 26.17
C LEU A 140 -4.47 3.21 27.51
N ARG A 141 -4.73 4.53 27.54
CA ARG A 141 -4.85 5.27 28.81
C ARG A 141 -6.01 4.75 29.66
N GLN A 142 -7.15 4.46 29.05
CA GLN A 142 -8.33 3.98 29.77
C GLN A 142 -8.12 2.58 30.35
N ASN A 143 -7.50 1.68 29.60
CA ASN A 143 -7.12 0.34 30.07
C ASN A 143 -6.04 0.40 31.17
N HIS A 144 -5.05 1.28 31.06
CA HIS A 144 -4.03 1.48 32.09
C HIS A 144 -4.64 2.01 33.41
N VAL A 145 -5.58 2.95 33.34
CA VAL A 145 -6.30 3.47 34.51
C VAL A 145 -7.23 2.40 35.14
N ALA A 146 -7.85 1.54 34.32
CA ALA A 146 -8.68 0.44 34.81
C ALA A 146 -7.86 -0.65 35.51
N ALA A 147 -6.66 -0.95 35.00
CA ALA A 147 -5.74 -1.93 35.60
C ALA A 147 -5.19 -1.49 36.96
N TYR A 148 -5.09 -0.18 37.22
CA TYR A 148 -4.62 0.42 38.48
C TYR A 148 -5.76 0.90 39.38
N ARG A 149 -6.98 0.35 39.26
CA ARG A 149 -8.10 0.64 40.17
C ARG A 149 -8.33 -0.57 41.11
N PRO A 150 -7.68 -0.67 42.28
CA PRO A 150 -7.85 -1.83 43.17
C PRO A 150 -9.01 -1.69 44.16
N GLU A 151 -9.79 -0.59 44.17
CA GLU A 151 -10.47 -0.16 45.42
C GLU A 151 -11.93 0.31 45.31
N LEU A 152 -12.81 -0.32 44.51
CA LEU A 152 -14.24 0.02 44.61
C LEU A 152 -15.24 -1.15 44.47
N LEU A 153 -14.80 -2.36 44.81
CA LEU A 153 -15.65 -3.56 44.95
C LEU A 153 -15.46 -4.20 46.33
N LEU A 154 -15.57 -3.41 47.40
CA LEU A 154 -15.91 -3.98 48.72
C LEU A 154 -17.42 -3.81 48.90
N PRO A 155 -18.23 -4.87 48.73
CA PRO A 155 -19.58 -4.87 49.26
C PRO A 155 -19.45 -4.79 50.78
N ASP A 156 -19.97 -3.70 51.35
CA ASP A 156 -20.05 -3.41 52.77
C ASP A 156 -20.75 -4.57 53.49
N ARG A 157 -19.96 -5.57 53.89
CA ARG A 157 -20.38 -6.69 54.72
C ARG A 157 -19.76 -6.47 56.09
N HIS A 158 -20.62 -6.63 57.10
CA HIS A 158 -20.33 -6.70 58.53
C HIS A 158 -20.46 -5.37 59.28
N LEU A 159 -21.71 -5.04 59.66
CA LEU A 159 -22.03 -4.56 61.01
C LEU A 159 -23.52 -4.83 61.30
N ARG A 160 -23.89 -6.12 61.39
CA ARG A 160 -25.08 -6.51 62.15
C ARG A 160 -24.70 -6.46 63.62
N LEU A 161 -25.01 -5.35 64.29
CA LEU A 161 -25.09 -5.30 65.75
C LEU A 161 -26.56 -5.44 66.12
N HIS A 162 -26.93 -6.61 66.63
CA HIS A 162 -28.19 -6.82 67.33
C HIS A 162 -28.02 -6.34 68.79
N PRO A 163 -28.87 -5.43 69.30
CA PRO A 163 -29.11 -5.33 70.72
C PRO A 163 -30.34 -6.17 71.11
N VAL A 164 -30.14 -6.88 72.21
CA VAL A 164 -31.07 -7.75 72.94
C VAL A 164 -31.95 -6.91 73.89
N ALA A 165 -33.15 -7.43 74.18
CA ALA A 165 -34.07 -7.10 75.31
C ALA A 165 -34.87 -5.77 75.18
N THR A 166 -36.14 -5.62 75.60
CA THR A 166 -37.11 -6.42 76.39
C THR A 166 -38.48 -5.70 76.38
N HIS A 167 -39.57 -6.48 76.50
CA HIS A 167 -40.87 -6.20 77.15
C HIS A 167 -41.50 -4.77 77.17
N HIS A 168 -42.70 -4.65 76.58
CA HIS A 168 -43.98 -4.28 77.24
C HIS A 168 -45.10 -4.33 76.19
N SER A 169 -46.19 -5.10 76.40
CA SER A 169 -47.53 -4.62 76.83
C SER A 169 -48.11 -3.59 75.84
N GLU A 170 -49.34 -3.61 75.34
CA GLU A 170 -50.63 -4.17 75.76
C GLU A 170 -51.67 -3.65 74.72
N ARG A 171 -52.89 -4.24 74.73
CA ARG A 171 -54.17 -3.76 74.12
C ARG A 171 -54.37 -4.05 72.63
N ILE A 172 -55.32 -4.89 72.21
CA ILE A 172 -56.78 -5.00 72.47
C ILE A 172 -57.58 -3.84 71.83
N ASP A 173 -58.15 -4.19 70.66
CA ASP A 173 -59.49 -3.86 70.10
C ASP A 173 -59.96 -2.40 69.88
N PRO A 174 -61.01 -2.17 69.06
CA PRO A 174 -61.97 -3.13 68.46
C PRO A 174 -62.06 -3.17 66.93
#